data_AF-A0A0R2CFB0-F1
#
_entry.id   AF-A0A0R2CFB0-F1
#
_cell.length_a   1.000
_cell.length_b   1.000
_cell.length_c   1.000
_cell.angle_alpha   90.00
_cell.angle_beta   90.00
_cell.angle_gamma   90.00
#
_symmetry.space_group_name_H-M   'P 1'
#
loop_
_entity.id
_entity.type
_entity.pdbx_description
1 polymer ?
#
loop_
_entity_poly.entity_id
_entity_poly.type
_entity_poly.pdbx_seq_one_letter_code
_entity_poly.pdbx_strand_id
1 'polypeptide(L)'
;MKAFCWLLLKYQSIMLRIIVHIFKTNYFRGSLFNENNVQKSQEYIDRLIAILDNREVKSAKLNDIIDVLRQVSKKLSTAKNPEALVMRLINYIRSVSMAGRLHYSKEEENLIINLEMIGQKVGLNGQYMADFGDKSQFYSIFEQIPKH
;
A
#
# COMPACT_ATOMS: atom_id res chain seq x y z
N MET A 1 -15.64 -40.55 -16.40
CA MET A 1 -14.65 -39.54 -15.93
C MET A 1 -14.58 -38.24 -16.75
N LYS A 2 -15.21 -38.10 -17.94
CA LYS A 2 -15.12 -36.85 -18.75
C LYS A 2 -16.02 -35.69 -18.28
N ALA A 3 -17.09 -35.96 -17.52
CA ALA A 3 -18.02 -34.93 -17.05
C ALA A 3 -17.46 -34.04 -15.93
N PHE A 4 -16.53 -34.55 -15.11
CA PHE A 4 -15.98 -33.82 -13.97
C PHE A 4 -14.97 -32.73 -14.40
N CYS A 5 -14.23 -32.96 -15.49
CA CYS A 5 -13.26 -32.01 -16.03
C CYS A 5 -13.94 -30.76 -16.65
N TRP A 6 -15.11 -30.92 -17.25
CA TRP A 6 -15.85 -29.82 -17.88
C TRP A 6 -16.46 -28.85 -16.85
N LEU A 7 -16.91 -29.37 -15.70
CA LEU A 7 -17.42 -28.57 -14.58
C LEU A 7 -16.31 -27.71 -13.93
N LEU A 8 -15.11 -28.26 -13.76
CA LEU A 8 -13.96 -27.53 -13.21
C LEU A 8 -13.49 -26.37 -14.11
N LEU A 9 -13.44 -26.59 -15.43
CA LEU A 9 -13.08 -25.53 -16.38
C LEU A 9 -14.14 -24.42 -16.45
N LYS A 10 -15.42 -24.79 -16.37
CA LYS A 10 -16.52 -23.80 -16.34
C LYS A 10 -16.54 -23.01 -15.03
N TYR A 11 -16.21 -23.65 -13.90
CA TYR A 11 -16.07 -23.00 -12.60
C TYR A 11 -14.91 -22.00 -12.56
N GLN A 12 -13.74 -22.37 -13.13
CA GLN A 12 -12.62 -21.45 -13.26
C GLN A 12 -12.95 -20.26 -14.16
N SER A 13 -13.67 -20.46 -15.27
CA SER A 13 -14.06 -19.36 -16.18
C SER A 13 -15.09 -18.39 -15.57
N ILE A 14 -16.04 -18.91 -14.78
CA ILE A 14 -17.04 -18.09 -14.07
C ILE A 14 -16.39 -17.34 -12.90
N MET A 15 -15.52 -17.97 -12.12
CA MET A 15 -14.75 -17.31 -11.06
C MET A 15 -13.85 -16.21 -11.62
N LEU A 16 -13.18 -16.44 -12.75
CA LEU A 16 -12.37 -15.41 -13.40
C LEU A 16 -13.23 -14.23 -13.88
N ARG A 17 -14.44 -14.49 -14.41
CA ARG A 17 -15.39 -13.44 -14.82
C ARG A 17 -15.95 -12.66 -13.65
N ILE A 18 -16.23 -13.30 -12.52
CA ILE A 18 -16.68 -12.63 -11.29
C ILE A 18 -15.55 -11.79 -10.70
N ILE A 19 -14.32 -12.31 -10.65
CA ILE A 19 -13.15 -11.55 -10.21
C ILE A 19 -12.92 -10.34 -11.13
N VAL A 20 -12.94 -10.52 -12.45
CA VAL A 20 -12.81 -9.42 -13.42
C VAL A 20 -13.96 -8.42 -13.30
N HIS A 21 -15.20 -8.86 -13.04
CA HIS A 21 -16.35 -7.97 -12.87
C HIS A 21 -16.28 -7.20 -11.54
N ILE A 22 -15.91 -7.84 -10.43
CA ILE A 22 -15.64 -7.21 -9.12
C ILE A 22 -14.47 -6.23 -9.24
N PHE A 23 -13.42 -6.57 -10.00
CA PHE A 23 -12.34 -5.64 -10.30
C PHE A 23 -12.82 -4.46 -11.13
N LYS A 24 -13.66 -4.68 -12.16
CA LYS A 24 -14.12 -3.64 -13.08
C LYS A 24 -15.14 -2.68 -12.47
N THR A 25 -15.98 -3.15 -11.54
CA THR A 25 -16.96 -2.30 -10.83
C THR A 25 -16.31 -1.42 -9.75
N ASN A 26 -15.23 -1.88 -9.12
CA ASN A 26 -14.46 -1.07 -8.15
C ASN A 26 -13.52 -0.04 -8.83
N TYR A 27 -13.27 -0.19 -10.13
CA TYR A 27 -12.34 0.64 -10.89
C TYR A 27 -12.93 1.96 -11.41
N PHE A 28 -14.27 2.09 -11.46
CA PHE A 28 -14.95 3.15 -12.22
C PHE A 28 -15.40 4.36 -11.39
N ARG A 29 -15.07 4.44 -10.10
CA ARG A 29 -15.48 5.55 -9.22
C ARG A 29 -14.30 6.47 -8.91
N GLY A 30 -13.79 7.12 -9.96
CA GLY A 30 -12.79 8.16 -9.84
C GLY A 30 -13.33 9.43 -9.16
N SER A 31 -12.44 10.11 -8.45
CA SER A 31 -12.54 11.45 -7.83
C SER A 31 -13.36 11.58 -6.53
N LEU A 32 -12.63 11.51 -5.41
CA LEU A 32 -12.60 12.47 -4.28
C LEU A 32 -11.88 11.77 -3.11
N PHE A 33 -10.58 12.04 -2.89
CA PHE A 33 -10.13 12.06 -1.49
C PHE A 33 -10.93 13.15 -0.82
N ASN A 34 -11.81 12.75 0.08
CA ASN A 34 -12.37 13.67 1.05
C ASN A 34 -11.38 13.74 2.24
N GLU A 35 -11.47 14.82 3.02
CA GLU A 35 -10.67 15.03 4.24
C GLU A 35 -10.71 13.80 5.18
N ASN A 36 -11.81 13.06 5.16
CA ASN A 36 -11.99 11.81 5.89
C ASN A 36 -10.97 10.72 5.51
N ASN A 37 -10.59 10.59 4.23
CA ASN A 37 -9.60 9.61 3.81
C ASN A 37 -8.16 10.02 4.19
N VAL A 38 -7.85 11.33 4.17
CA VAL A 38 -6.57 11.86 4.69
C VAL A 38 -6.46 11.48 6.16
N GLN A 39 -7.49 11.80 6.94
CA GLN A 39 -7.53 11.51 8.37
C GLN A 39 -7.40 10.02 8.67
N LYS A 40 -8.16 9.16 7.99
CA LYS A 40 -8.05 7.70 8.17
C LYS A 40 -6.67 7.16 7.79
N SER A 41 -6.11 7.65 6.70
CA SER A 41 -4.75 7.27 6.28
C SER A 41 -3.73 7.67 7.33
N GLN A 42 -3.87 8.88 7.88
CA GLN A 42 -3.05 9.38 8.98
C GLN A 42 -3.15 8.47 10.20
N GLU A 43 -4.37 8.16 10.65
CA GLU A 43 -4.62 7.27 11.80
C GLU A 43 -4.00 5.87 11.60
N TYR A 44 -4.15 5.29 10.40
CA TYR A 44 -3.57 3.98 10.11
C TYR A 44 -2.04 4.01 10.04
N ILE A 45 -1.45 5.05 9.45
CA ILE A 45 0.01 5.23 9.39
C ILE A 45 0.56 5.38 10.80
N ASP A 46 -0.02 6.25 11.63
CA ASP A 46 0.47 6.53 12.97
C ASP A 46 0.34 5.30 13.88
N ARG A 47 -0.77 4.54 13.75
CA ARG A 47 -0.93 3.25 14.44
C ARG A 47 0.07 2.21 13.97
N LEU A 48 0.32 2.11 12.66
CA LEU A 48 1.32 1.19 12.13
C LEU A 48 2.72 1.54 12.62
N ILE A 49 3.09 2.83 12.63
CA ILE A 49 4.36 3.30 13.21
C ILE A 49 4.47 2.85 14.66
N ALA A 50 3.44 3.11 15.48
CA ALA A 50 3.46 2.75 16.90
C ALA A 50 3.66 1.24 17.12
N ILE A 51 3.01 0.38 16.33
CA ILE A 51 3.18 -1.07 16.44
C ILE A 51 4.59 -1.49 16.00
N LEU A 52 5.06 -1.01 14.84
CA LEU A 52 6.37 -1.37 14.30
C LEU A 52 7.51 -0.84 15.18
N ASP A 53 7.32 0.31 15.82
CA ASP A 53 8.30 0.88 16.74
C ASP A 53 8.49 0.06 18.01
N ASN A 54 7.48 -0.67 18.45
CA ASN A 54 7.53 -1.51 19.63
C ASN A 54 8.07 -2.92 19.38
N ARG A 55 8.44 -3.25 18.13
CA ARG A 55 9.08 -4.53 17.84
C ARG A 55 10.48 -4.60 18.46
N GLU A 56 10.76 -5.70 19.17
CA GLU A 56 12.04 -5.94 19.84
C GLU A 56 13.22 -6.01 18.85
N VAL A 57 13.00 -6.62 17.68
CA VAL A 57 14.02 -6.77 16.64
C VAL A 57 13.59 -6.02 15.39
N LYS A 58 14.41 -5.05 14.97
CA LYS A 58 14.20 -4.29 13.73
C LYS A 58 15.37 -4.47 12.78
N SER A 59 15.09 -4.99 11.59
CA SER A 59 16.07 -5.03 10.51
C SER A 59 16.23 -3.64 9.87
N ALA A 60 17.34 -3.40 9.17
CA ALA A 60 17.55 -2.16 8.42
C ALA A 60 16.39 -1.88 7.45
N LYS A 61 15.86 -2.92 6.79
CA LYS A 61 14.69 -2.82 5.90
C LYS A 61 13.40 -2.43 6.64
N LEU A 62 13.21 -2.90 7.87
CA LEU A 62 12.07 -2.47 8.68
C LEU A 62 12.24 -0.99 9.12
N ASN A 63 13.45 -0.59 9.51
CA ASN A 63 13.72 0.81 9.86
C ASN A 63 13.52 1.74 8.65
N ASP A 64 13.90 1.30 7.45
CA ASP A 64 13.62 2.01 6.20
C ASP A 64 12.12 2.22 5.95
N ILE A 65 11.29 1.22 6.25
CA ILE A 65 9.82 1.34 6.17
C ILE A 65 9.28 2.31 7.22
N ILE A 66 9.75 2.23 8.47
CA ILE A 66 9.33 3.13 9.56
C ILE A 66 9.67 4.59 9.21
N ASP A 67 10.84 4.84 8.65
CA ASP A 67 11.24 6.18 8.22
C ASP A 67 10.33 6.74 7.14
N VAL A 68 10.00 5.93 6.13
CA VAL A 68 9.09 6.33 5.06
C VAL A 68 7.67 6.54 5.59
N LEU A 69 7.18 5.69 6.51
CA LEU A 69 5.89 5.89 7.18
C LEU A 69 5.85 7.25 7.90
N ARG A 70 6.87 7.57 8.70
CA ARG A 70 6.98 8.87 9.39
C ARG A 70 7.06 10.03 8.40
N GLN A 71 7.79 9.86 7.31
CA GLN A 71 7.94 10.91 6.29
C GLN A 71 6.62 11.19 5.56
N VAL A 72 5.85 10.14 5.26
CA VAL A 72 4.51 10.27 4.68
C VAL A 72 3.55 10.91 5.67
N SER A 73 3.53 10.46 6.92
CA SER A 73 2.74 11.04 8.03
C SER A 73 2.93 12.56 8.14
N LYS A 74 4.18 13.06 8.06
CA LYS A 74 4.47 14.50 8.08
C LYS A 74 3.90 15.28 6.90
N LYS A 75 3.84 14.66 5.72
CA LYS A 75 3.51 15.34 4.45
C LYS A 75 2.06 15.20 4.04
N LEU A 76 1.37 14.18 4.56
CA LEU A 76 0.07 13.72 4.04
C LEU A 76 -1.00 14.81 4.02
N SER A 77 -1.09 15.62 5.08
CA SER A 77 -2.08 16.72 5.19
C SER A 77 -1.84 17.87 4.23
N THR A 78 -0.62 18.03 3.73
CA THR A 78 -0.21 19.15 2.84
C THR A 78 0.08 18.69 1.42
N ALA A 79 0.01 17.40 1.15
CA ALA A 79 0.32 16.84 -0.16
C ALA A 79 -0.72 17.32 -1.20
N LYS A 80 -0.24 17.76 -2.37
CA LYS A 80 -1.12 18.14 -3.49
C LYS A 80 -1.98 16.97 -3.99
N ASN A 81 -1.46 15.76 -3.88
CA ASN A 81 -2.16 14.51 -4.21
C ASN A 81 -1.82 13.49 -3.11
N PRO A 82 -2.54 13.52 -1.97
CA PRO A 82 -2.26 12.64 -0.84
C PRO A 82 -2.48 11.16 -1.20
N GLU A 83 -3.35 10.84 -2.14
CA GLU A 83 -3.61 9.46 -2.51
C GLU A 83 -2.46 8.83 -3.28
N ALA A 84 -1.87 9.58 -4.21
CA ALA A 84 -0.67 9.15 -4.91
C ALA A 84 0.50 8.97 -3.93
N LEU A 85 0.58 9.80 -2.88
CA LEU A 85 1.57 9.63 -1.81
C LEU A 85 1.34 8.33 -1.02
N VAL A 86 0.09 8.01 -0.64
CA VAL A 86 -0.26 6.75 0.04
C VAL A 86 -0.01 5.54 -0.87
N MET A 87 -0.35 5.61 -2.16
CA MET A 87 -0.10 4.52 -3.10
C MET A 87 1.39 4.23 -3.25
N ARG A 88 2.23 5.28 -3.35
CA ARG A 88 3.70 5.11 -3.38
C ARG A 88 4.21 4.48 -2.09
N LEU A 89 3.72 4.91 -0.93
CA LEU A 89 4.05 4.30 0.37
C LEU A 89 3.76 2.81 0.36
N ILE A 90 2.58 2.40 -0.10
CA ILE A 90 2.17 0.99 -0.10
C ILE A 90 3.05 0.16 -1.03
N ASN A 91 3.36 0.68 -2.22
CA ASN A 91 4.27 -0.01 -3.13
C ASN A 91 5.69 -0.12 -2.55
N TYR A 92 6.15 0.91 -1.84
CA TYR A 92 7.42 0.88 -1.13
C TYR A 92 7.46 -0.17 -0.03
N ILE A 93 6.42 -0.22 0.82
CA ILE A 93 6.28 -1.25 1.85
C ILE A 93 6.36 -2.63 1.19
N ARG A 94 5.56 -2.91 0.15
CA ARG A 94 5.61 -4.23 -0.51
C ARG A 94 7.00 -4.60 -1.03
N SER A 95 7.64 -3.68 -1.75
CA SER A 95 8.96 -3.88 -2.34
C SER A 95 10.00 -4.21 -1.27
N VAL A 96 10.08 -3.36 -0.24
CA VAL A 96 11.06 -3.49 0.84
C VAL A 96 10.77 -4.69 1.73
N SER A 97 9.50 -5.01 1.97
CA SER A 97 9.11 -6.18 2.76
C SER A 97 9.42 -7.48 2.05
N MET A 98 9.21 -7.55 0.73
CA MET A 98 9.61 -8.72 -0.07
C MET A 98 11.13 -8.90 -0.05
N ALA A 99 11.89 -7.82 -0.29
CA ALA A 99 13.35 -7.86 -0.27
C ALA A 99 13.92 -8.23 1.12
N GLY A 100 13.31 -7.72 2.19
CA GLY A 100 13.70 -7.97 3.56
C GLY A 100 13.12 -9.24 4.19
N ARG A 101 12.27 -9.98 3.45
CA ARG A 101 11.50 -11.14 3.95
C ARG A 101 10.80 -10.83 5.28
N LEU A 102 10.16 -9.66 5.35
CA LEU A 102 9.52 -9.19 6.57
C LEU A 102 8.20 -9.94 6.80
N HIS A 103 7.96 -10.31 8.05
CA HIS A 103 6.70 -10.88 8.51
C HIS A 103 5.90 -9.83 9.27
N TYR A 104 4.57 -9.89 9.08
CA TYR A 104 3.61 -9.01 9.71
C TYR A 104 2.63 -9.83 10.54
N SER A 105 2.21 -9.26 11.67
CA SER A 105 1.07 -9.73 12.43
C SER A 105 -0.22 -9.41 11.66
N LYS A 106 -1.30 -10.10 12.01
CA LYS A 106 -2.61 -9.84 11.42
C LYS A 106 -3.07 -8.39 11.59
N GLU A 107 -2.70 -7.73 12.68
CA GLU A 107 -3.05 -6.33 12.91
C GLU A 107 -2.31 -5.41 11.93
N GLU A 108 -1.01 -5.61 11.74
CA GLU A 108 -0.20 -4.80 10.82
C GLU A 108 -0.64 -5.01 9.37
N GLU A 109 -0.91 -6.27 8.98
CA GLU A 109 -1.45 -6.59 7.65
C GLU A 109 -2.78 -5.88 7.40
N ASN A 110 -3.69 -5.89 8.37
CA ASN A 110 -4.98 -5.20 8.24
C ASN A 110 -4.80 -3.68 8.05
N LEU A 111 -3.85 -3.05 8.76
CA LEU A 111 -3.54 -1.63 8.58
C LEU A 111 -3.00 -1.34 7.18
N ILE A 112 -2.10 -2.18 6.67
CA ILE A 112 -1.55 -2.07 5.31
C ILE A 112 -2.65 -2.26 4.26
N ILE A 113 -3.52 -3.25 4.42
CA ILE A 113 -4.67 -3.50 3.52
C ILE A 113 -5.64 -2.33 3.53
N ASN A 114 -5.94 -1.76 4.71
CA ASN A 114 -6.82 -0.60 4.82
C ASN A 114 -6.25 0.64 4.12
N LEU A 115 -4.93 0.87 4.25
CA LEU A 115 -4.24 1.93 3.51
C LEU A 115 -4.27 1.68 2.00
N GLU A 116 -4.08 0.43 1.56
CA GLU A 116 -4.19 0.05 0.16
C GLU A 116 -5.60 0.34 -0.40
N MET A 117 -6.66 -0.04 0.30
CA MET A 117 -8.04 0.21 -0.14
C MET A 117 -8.34 1.71 -0.31
N ILE A 118 -7.66 2.55 0.49
CA ILE A 118 -7.75 4.00 0.35
C ILE A 118 -6.96 4.48 -0.88
N GLY A 119 -5.75 3.95 -1.10
CA GLY A 119 -4.89 4.32 -2.23
C GLY A 119 -5.33 3.79 -3.60
N GLN A 120 -6.03 2.65 -3.69
CA GLN A 120 -6.46 2.06 -4.97
C GLN A 120 -7.50 2.91 -5.73
N LYS A 121 -8.15 3.86 -5.07
CA LYS A 121 -9.20 4.71 -5.65
C LYS A 121 -8.70 5.78 -6.64
N VAL A 122 -7.39 5.88 -6.85
CA VAL A 122 -6.77 6.93 -7.71
C VAL A 122 -6.83 6.58 -9.20
N GLY A 123 -7.20 5.35 -9.56
CA GLY A 123 -7.06 4.86 -10.94
C GLY A 123 -5.59 4.68 -11.33
N LEU A 124 -5.29 3.74 -12.22
CA LEU A 124 -3.94 3.54 -12.77
C LEU A 124 -3.53 4.73 -13.66
N ASN A 125 -3.25 5.89 -13.09
CA ASN A 125 -2.45 6.89 -13.78
C ASN A 125 -1.02 6.35 -13.81
N GLY A 126 -0.52 5.98 -14.99
CA GLY A 126 0.74 5.23 -15.22
C GLY A 126 2.05 5.84 -14.67
N GLN A 127 1.97 6.89 -13.84
CA GLN A 127 3.07 7.50 -13.12
C GLN A 127 3.59 6.64 -11.95
N TYR A 128 2.90 5.55 -11.61
CA TYR A 128 3.29 4.61 -10.56
C TYR A 128 4.37 3.62 -11.00
N MET A 129 5.16 3.87 -12.05
CA MET A 129 6.19 2.93 -12.56
C MET A 129 7.61 3.22 -12.02
N ALA A 130 7.71 3.92 -10.89
CA ALA A 130 8.99 4.23 -10.26
C ALA A 130 9.63 2.99 -9.64
N ASP A 131 10.95 3.04 -9.39
CA ASP A 131 11.61 2.07 -8.52
C ASP A 131 10.95 2.13 -7.14
N PHE A 132 10.07 1.15 -6.88
CA PHE A 132 9.33 1.08 -5.63
C PHE A 132 10.24 0.82 -4.43
N GLY A 133 11.48 0.39 -4.62
CA GLY A 133 12.44 0.22 -3.54
C GLY A 133 13.18 1.49 -3.14
N ASP A 134 13.06 2.60 -3.89
CA ASP A 134 13.85 3.80 -3.62
C ASP A 134 13.22 4.66 -2.52
N LYS A 135 13.93 4.77 -1.39
CA LYS A 135 13.54 5.60 -0.23
C LYS A 135 13.52 7.09 -0.56
N SER A 136 14.36 7.54 -1.50
CA SER A 136 14.56 8.96 -1.82
C SER A 136 13.30 9.65 -2.34
N GLN A 137 12.38 8.91 -2.96
CA GLN A 137 11.13 9.44 -3.53
C GLN A 137 10.18 10.09 -2.51
N PHE A 138 10.40 9.85 -1.21
CA PHE A 138 9.62 10.43 -0.11
C PHE A 138 10.25 11.67 0.51
N TYR A 139 11.49 12.00 0.13
CA TYR A 139 12.26 13.11 0.68
C TYR A 139 12.46 14.21 -0.37
N SER A 140 12.48 15.45 0.09
CA SER A 140 12.86 16.61 -0.71
C SER A 140 14.38 16.71 -0.79
N ILE A 141 14.90 17.43 -1.79
CA ILE A 141 16.34 17.55 -2.06
C ILE A 141 17.20 18.05 -0.88
N PHE A 142 16.59 18.75 0.09
CA PHE A 142 17.26 19.29 1.28
C PHE A 142 16.95 18.52 2.56
N GLU A 143 16.14 17.45 2.50
CA GLU A 143 15.85 16.63 3.66
C GLU A 143 16.91 15.55 3.83
N GLN A 144 17.35 15.34 5.07
CA GLN A 144 18.26 14.25 5.39
C GLN A 144 17.53 12.90 5.31
N ILE A 145 18.05 11.99 4.49
CA ILE A 145 17.56 10.60 4.39
C ILE A 145 18.31 9.75 5.42
N PRO A 146 17.63 9.14 6.41
CA PRO A 146 18.29 8.26 7.37
C PRO A 146 18.84 7.01 6.67
N LYS A 147 19.99 6.52 7.15
CA LYS A 147 20.68 5.32 6.68
C LYS A 147 20.81 4.32 7.83
N HIS A 148 20.55 3.05 7.57
CA HIS A 148 20.58 1.93 8.53
C HIS A 148 21.45 0.78 8.02
#